data_AF-A0A366X508-F1
#
_entry.id   AF-A0A366X508-F1
#
_cell.length_a   1.000
_cell.length_b   1.000
_cell.length_c   1.000
_cell.angle_alpha   90.00
_cell.angle_beta   90.00
_cell.angle_gamma   90.00
#
_symmetry.space_group_name_H-M   'P 1'
#
loop_
_entity.id
_entity.type
_entity.pdbx_description
1 polymer ?
#
loop_
_entity_poly.entity_id
_entity_poly.type
_entity_poly.pdbx_seq_one_letter_code
_entity_poly.pdbx_strand_id
1 'polypeptide(L)' 'MNANLRDTGFFTQSLSDRDPELFGSITSELGRQRDEIELIASENIVSAAVMEAQGSVMTNKYAEGYPG' A
#
# COMPACT_ATOMS: atom_id res chain seq x y z
N MET A 1 -30.06 -4.41 -16.01
CA MET A 1 -29.38 -4.36 -14.70
C MET A 1 -28.71 -3.01 -14.60
N ASN A 2 -29.40 -2.02 -14.03
CA ASN A 2 -28.84 -0.68 -13.85
C ASN A 2 -28.04 -0.66 -12.55
N ALA A 3 -26.80 -1.11 -12.63
CA ALA A 3 -25.87 -0.88 -11.55
C ALA A 3 -25.46 0.60 -11.62
N ASN A 4 -25.96 1.40 -10.68
CA ASN A 4 -25.45 2.74 -10.39
C ASN A 4 -24.01 2.59 -9.85
N LEU A 5 -23.06 2.29 -10.74
CA LEU A 5 -21.65 2.01 -10.42
C LEU A 5 -20.84 3.29 -10.44
N ARG A 6 -21.19 4.22 -9.55
CA ARG A 6 -20.25 5.29 -9.19
C ARG A 6 -19.93 5.09 -7.73
N ASP A 7 -18.97 4.21 -7.47
CA ASP A 7 -18.30 4.16 -6.18
C ASP A 7 -17.59 5.50 -5.97
N THR A 8 -18.24 6.38 -5.22
CA THR A 8 -17.77 7.76 -4.98
C THR A 8 -16.46 7.80 -4.21
N GLY A 9 -16.08 6.71 -3.53
CA GLY A 9 -14.87 6.62 -2.72
C GLY A 9 -13.67 6.03 -3.46
N PHE A 10 -13.83 5.56 -4.71
CA PHE A 10 -12.81 4.74 -5.37
C PHE A 10 -11.40 5.38 -5.39
N PHE A 11 -11.30 6.69 -5.60
CA PHE A 11 -10.01 7.39 -5.70
C PHE A 11 -9.58 8.12 -4.41
N THR A 12 -10.50 8.36 -3.48
CA THR A 12 -10.26 9.30 -2.36
C THR A 12 -10.43 8.66 -0.99
N GLN A 13 -11.06 7.50 -0.91
CA GLN A 13 -11.25 6.80 0.36
C GLN A 13 -9.93 6.16 0.77
N SER A 14 -9.57 6.33 2.03
CA SER A 14 -8.40 5.69 2.62
C SER A 14 -8.61 4.19 2.81
N LEU A 15 -7.52 3.45 3.01
CA LEU A 15 -7.59 2.04 3.37
C LEU A 15 -8.32 1.84 4.71
N SER A 16 -8.09 2.70 5.70
CA SER A 16 -8.75 2.60 7.01
C SER A 16 -10.28 2.65 6.93
N ASP A 17 -10.81 3.43 5.98
CA ASP A 17 -12.24 3.63 5.82
C ASP A 17 -12.86 2.57 4.90
N ARG A 18 -12.10 2.09 3.91
CA ARG A 18 -12.55 1.08 2.94
C ARG A 18 -12.46 -0.34 3.51
N ASP A 19 -11.38 -0.63 4.23
CA ASP A 19 -11.07 -1.94 4.81
C ASP A 19 -10.35 -1.77 6.17
N PRO A 20 -11.11 -1.52 7.25
CA PRO A 20 -10.54 -1.30 8.59
C PRO A 20 -9.85 -2.55 9.16
N GLU A 21 -10.26 -3.74 8.74
CA GLU A 21 -9.66 -5.00 9.21
C GLU A 21 -8.25 -5.17 8.63
N LEU A 22 -8.08 -4.93 7.33
CA LEU A 22 -6.76 -4.96 6.69
C LEU A 22 -5.86 -3.85 7.22
N PHE A 23 -6.39 -2.63 7.38
CA PHE A 23 -5.66 -1.53 7.99
C PHE A 23 -5.18 -1.85 9.41
N GLY A 24 -6.04 -2.48 10.22
CA GLY A 24 -5.69 -2.96 11.55
C GLY A 24 -4.52 -3.94 11.53
N SER A 25 -4.57 -4.92 10.63
CA SER A 25 -3.51 -5.92 10.47
C SER A 25 -2.15 -5.30 10.10
N ILE A 26 -2.13 -4.34 9.16
CA ILE A 26 -0.92 -3.61 8.77
C ILE A 26 -0.36 -2.81 9.96
N THR A 27 -1.24 -2.18 10.73
CA THR A 27 -0.83 -1.38 11.90
C THR A 27 -0.26 -2.26 13.01
N SER A 28 -0.83 -3.44 13.24
CA SER A 28 -0.28 -4.43 14.18
C SER A 28 1.10 -4.91 13.76
N GLU A 29 1.31 -5.17 12.46
CA GLU A 29 2.62 -5.56 11.94
C GLU A 29 3.67 -4.44 12.07
N LEU A 30 3.28 -3.19 11.85
CA LEU A 30 4.15 -2.04 12.13
C LEU A 30 4.55 -1.97 13.61
N GLY A 31 3.64 -2.31 14.53
CA GLY A 31 3.94 -2.45 15.95
C GLY A 31 5.00 -3.53 16.19
N ARG A 32 4.77 -4.74 15.66
CA ARG A 32 5.71 -5.87 15.75
C ARG A 32 7.12 -5.49 15.32
N GLN A 33 7.28 -4.91 14.12
CA GLN A 33 8.58 -4.52 13.58
C GLN A 33 9.30 -3.43 14.40
N ARG A 34 8.57 -2.62 15.16
CA ARG A 34 9.14 -1.58 16.03
C ARG A 34 9.57 -2.10 17.39
N ASP A 35 8.88 -3.13 17.88
CA ASP A 35 9.03 -3.62 19.24
C ASP A 35 9.94 -4.86 19.33
N GLU A 36 10.29 -5.48 18.19
CA GLU A 36 11.17 -6.64 18.08
C GLU A 36 12.56 -6.31 17.51
N ILE A 37 13.54 -7.18 17.78
CA ILE A 37 14.85 -7.14 17.12
C ILE A 37 14.83 -8.10 15.94
N GLU A 38 14.88 -7.56 14.73
CA GLU A 38 14.90 -8.35 13.50
C GLU A 38 16.31 -8.86 13.18
N LEU A 39 16.50 -10.19 13.24
CA LEU A 39 17.80 -10.86 13.06
C LEU A 39 17.89 -11.66 11.75
N ILE A 40 16.88 -11.58 10.89
CA ILE A 40 16.86 -12.25 9.60
C ILE A 40 17.74 -11.46 8.64
N ALA A 41 18.90 -12.03 8.27
CA ALA A 41 19.94 -11.33 7.52
C ALA A 41 19.50 -10.81 6.13
N SER A 42 18.45 -11.39 5.55
CA SER A 42 17.89 -10.99 4.25
C SER A 42 16.78 -9.94 4.35
N GLU A 43 16.26 -9.65 5.54
CA GLU A 43 15.21 -8.66 5.75
C GLU A 43 15.79 -7.27 6.03
N ASN A 44 14.98 -6.23 5.77
CA ASN A 44 15.38 -4.84 5.97
C ASN A 44 14.15 -3.93 6.11
N ILE A 45 14.34 -2.75 6.72
CA ILE A 45 13.32 -1.72 6.83
C ILE A 45 13.59 -0.63 5.79
N VAL A 46 12.67 -0.48 4.84
CA VAL A 46 12.79 0.53 3.77
C VAL A 46 12.52 1.95 4.29
N SER A 47 13.03 2.96 3.59
CA SER A 47 12.76 4.35 3.93
C SER A 47 11.32 4.77 3.59
N ALA A 48 10.83 5.81 4.26
CA ALA A 48 9.51 6.39 3.97
C ALA A 48 9.37 6.82 2.48
N ALA A 49 10.43 7.40 1.91
CA ALA A 49 10.44 7.82 0.51
C ALA A 49 10.25 6.64 -0.48
N VAL A 50 10.78 5.45 -0.15
CA VAL A 50 10.57 4.25 -0.97
C VAL A 50 9.12 3.78 -0.88
N MET A 51 8.52 3.80 0.31
CA MET A 51 7.11 3.44 0.50
C MET A 51 6.16 4.40 -0.24
N GLU A 52 6.43 5.71 -0.21
CA GLU A 52 5.66 6.71 -0.97
C GLU A 52 5.70 6.44 -2.48
N ALA A 53 6.88 6.15 -3.04
CA ALA A 53 7.02 5.83 -4.45
C ALA A 53 6.29 4.54 -4.83
N GLN A 54 6.37 3.51 -3.97
CA GLN A 54 5.72 2.21 -4.18
C GLN A 54 4.19 2.32 -4.21
N GLY A 55 3.61 3.19 -3.38
CA GLY A 55 2.16 3.45 -3.33
C GLY A 55 1.63 4.47 -4.34
N SER A 56 2.45 4.88 -5.32
CA SER A 56 2.11 5.97 -6.23
C SER A 56 1.30 5.53 -7.46
N VAL A 57 0.84 6.52 -8.23
CA VAL A 57 0.08 6.32 -9.49
C VAL A 57 0.83 5.53 -10.57
N MET A 58 2.13 5.27 -10.39
CA MET A 58 2.95 4.49 -11.32
C MET A 58 2.41 3.07 -11.54
N THR A 59 1.69 2.49 -10.57
CA THR A 59 1.05 1.17 -10.70
C THR A 59 0.00 1.10 -11.83
N ASN A 60 -0.57 2.23 -12.22
CA ASN A 60 -1.60 2.28 -13.25
C ASN A 60 -1.03 2.17 -14.67
N LYS A 61 0.29 2.29 -14.83
CA LYS A 61 0.91 2.41 -16.15
C LYS A 61 1.35 1.05 -16.69
N TYR A 62 0.89 0.74 -17.90
CA TYR A 62 1.49 -0.28 -18.76
C TYR A 62 2.67 0.33 -19.55
N ALA A 63 3.88 -0.22 -19.44
CA ALA A 63 5.10 0.37 -20.00
C ALA A 63 6.02 -0.69 -20.62
N GLU A 64 5.59 -1.30 -21.71
CA GLU A 64 6.44 -2.19 -22.52
C GLU A 64 7.53 -1.43 -23.28
N GLY A 65 8.66 -2.10 -23.55
CA GLY A 65 9.79 -1.55 -24.29
C GLY A 65 10.86 -0.95 -23.39
N TYR A 66 11.66 -0.03 -23.94
CA TYR A 66 12.71 0.69 -23.23
C TYR A 66 12.41 2.20 -23.24
N PRO A 67 12.96 2.98 -22.29
CA PRO A 67 12.87 4.44 -22.35
C PRO A 67 13.44 4.99 -23.67
N GLY A 68 12.69 5.84 -24.37
CA GLY A 68 13.05 6.43 -25.67
C GLY A 68 11.84 6.65 -26.55
#